data_AF-A0A352S3B2-F1
#
_entry.id   AF-A0A352S3B2-F1
#
_cell.length_a   1.000
_cell.length_b   1.000
_cell.length_c   1.000
_cell.angle_alpha   90.00
_cell.angle_beta   90.00
_cell.angle_gamma   90.00
#
_symmetry.space_group_name_H-M   'P 1'
#
loop_
_entity.id
_entity.type
_entity.pdbx_description
1 polymer ?
#
loop_
_entity_poly.entity_id
_entity_poly.type
_entity_poly.pdbx_seq_one_letter_code
_entity_poly.pdbx_strand_id
1 'polypeptide(L)'
;EIFLRELVSNASDATDKLRFEAIANPALLENDADLAIRIEADPAARTLKITDNGIGMSRDEAIRNLGTIARSGTKEFFQQLSGDQQKDAALIGQFGVGFY
;
A
#
# COMPACT_ATOMS: atom_id res chain seq x y z
N GLU A 1 17.16 8.82 1.55
CA GLU A 1 16.64 9.07 0.19
C GLU A 1 15.85 7.88 -0.33
N ILE A 2 16.48 6.71 -0.55
CA ILE A 2 15.82 5.50 -1.10
C ILE A 2 14.66 5.00 -0.21
N PHE A 3 14.86 4.89 1.11
CA PHE A 3 13.80 4.39 2.01
C PHE A 3 12.50 5.20 1.92
N LEU A 4 12.60 6.53 1.75
CA LEU A 4 11.43 7.40 1.70
C LEU A 4 10.65 7.15 0.40
N ARG A 5 11.35 6.95 -0.72
CA ARG A 5 10.73 6.57 -2.00
C ARG A 5 9.98 5.25 -1.87
N GLU A 6 10.60 4.24 -1.25
CA GLU A 6 9.98 2.92 -1.11
C GLU A 6 8.75 2.95 -0.18
N LEU A 7 8.81 3.68 0.94
CA LEU A 7 7.67 3.82 1.85
C LEU A 7 6.51 4.60 1.22
N VAL A 8 6.80 5.66 0.47
CA VAL A 8 5.77 6.40 -0.29
C VAL A 8 5.18 5.53 -1.39
N SER A 9 5.99 4.71 -2.07
CA SER A 9 5.48 3.75 -3.07
C SER A 9 4.54 2.72 -2.44
N ASN A 10 4.91 2.14 -1.29
CA ASN A 10 4.05 1.18 -0.59
C ASN A 10 2.72 1.81 -0.14
N ALA A 11 2.76 3.06 0.34
CA ALA A 11 1.57 3.82 0.71
C ALA A 11 0.67 4.11 -0.51
N SER A 12 1.26 4.46 -1.66
CA SER A 12 0.53 4.63 -2.92
C SER A 12 -0.18 3.34 -3.33
N ASP A 13 0.54 2.20 -3.34
CA ASP A 13 -0.03 0.90 -3.66
C ASP A 13 -1.20 0.53 -2.73
N ALA A 14 -1.10 0.88 -1.44
CA ALA A 14 -2.18 0.65 -0.47
C ALA A 14 -3.42 1.50 -0.77
N THR A 15 -3.25 2.77 -1.14
CA THR A 15 -4.36 3.64 -1.55
C THR A 15 -4.99 3.20 -2.87
N ASP A 16 -4.20 2.75 -3.84
CA ASP A 16 -4.69 2.29 -5.14
C ASP A 16 -5.46 0.97 -5.01
N LYS A 17 -4.99 0.03 -4.18
CA LYS A 17 -5.73 -1.20 -3.87
C LYS A 17 -7.09 -0.90 -3.24
N LEU A 18 -7.13 -0.01 -2.25
CA LEU A 18 -8.40 0.40 -1.63
C LEU A 18 -9.35 1.01 -2.65
N ARG A 19 -8.84 1.91 -3.50
CA ARG A 19 -9.63 2.53 -4.56
C ARG A 19 -10.18 1.50 -5.55
N PHE A 20 -9.40 0.49 -5.92
CA PHE A 20 -9.84 -0.59 -6.80
C PHE A 20 -10.91 -1.46 -6.16
N GLU A 21 -10.71 -1.91 -4.92
CA GLU A 21 -11.70 -2.74 -4.20
C GLU A 21 -13.01 -1.97 -3.94
N ALA A 22 -12.92 -0.66 -3.71
CA ALA A 22 -14.07 0.20 -3.52
C ALA A 22 -14.98 0.33 -4.76
N ILE A 23 -14.49 0.01 -5.96
CA ILE A 23 -15.32 -0.07 -7.18
C ILE A 23 -16.40 -1.15 -7.02
N ALA A 24 -16.01 -2.29 -6.44
CA ALA A 24 -16.92 -3.41 -6.19
C ALA A 24 -17.65 -3.28 -4.85
N ASN A 25 -17.01 -2.68 -3.85
CA ASN A 25 -17.56 -2.51 -2.51
C ASN A 25 -17.37 -1.07 -1.98
N PRO A 26 -18.27 -0.13 -2.34
CA PRO A 26 -18.14 1.28 -1.95
C PRO A 26 -18.10 1.54 -0.45
N ALA A 27 -18.58 0.60 0.38
CA ALA A 27 -18.54 0.72 1.84
C ALA A 27 -17.12 0.72 2.41
N LEU A 28 -16.11 0.26 1.64
CA LEU A 28 -14.71 0.24 2.06
C LEU A 28 -14.09 1.64 2.22
N LEU A 29 -14.63 2.66 1.54
CA LEU A 29 -14.18 4.05 1.71
C LEU A 29 -14.79 4.72 2.95
N GLU A 30 -15.74 4.05 3.61
CA GLU A 30 -16.47 4.55 4.78
C GLU A 30 -16.83 6.05 4.66
N ASN A 31 -16.36 6.88 5.60
CA ASN A 31 -16.49 8.34 5.61
C ASN A 31 -15.19 9.06 5.22
N ASP A 32 -14.13 8.33 4.88
CA ASP A 32 -12.79 8.87 4.57
C ASP A 32 -12.42 8.55 3.11
N ALA A 33 -13.14 9.17 2.19
CA ALA A 33 -12.90 9.01 0.75
C ALA A 33 -11.69 9.83 0.25
N ASP A 34 -11.10 10.67 1.09
CA ASP A 34 -9.94 11.49 0.74
C ASP A 34 -8.64 10.72 1.03
N LEU A 35 -8.30 9.82 0.11
CA LEU A 35 -7.09 9.00 0.21
C LEU A 35 -5.84 9.88 0.13
N ALA A 36 -5.00 9.82 1.17
CA ALA A 36 -3.84 10.69 1.32
C ALA A 36 -2.68 9.99 2.02
N ILE A 37 -1.47 10.36 1.61
CA ILE A 37 -0.21 9.99 2.26
C ILE A 37 0.30 11.22 3.03
N ARG A 38 0.42 11.10 4.36
CA ARG A 38 0.84 12.18 5.26
C ARG A 38 2.26 11.90 5.75
N ILE A 39 3.14 12.88 5.64
CA ILE A 39 4.54 12.79 6.09
C ILE A 39 4.78 13.85 7.17
N GLU A 40 5.11 13.42 8.37
CA GLU A 40 5.30 14.28 9.54
C GLU A 40 6.69 14.05 10.14
N ALA A 41 7.46 15.12 10.32
CA ALA A 41 8.76 15.07 10.99
C ALA A 41 8.66 15.70 12.38
N ASP A 42 9.11 14.98 13.40
CA ASP A 42 9.24 15.47 14.77
C ASP A 42 10.72 15.43 15.19
N PRO A 43 11.41 16.59 15.16
CA PRO A 43 12.81 16.67 15.57
C PRO A 43 13.03 16.41 17.06
N ALA A 44 12.05 16.74 17.91
CA ALA A 44 12.18 16.56 19.36
C ALA A 44 12.09 15.07 19.72
N ALA A 45 11.14 14.34 19.13
CA ALA A 45 11.03 12.90 19.28
C ALA A 45 12.02 12.12 18.40
N ARG A 46 12.70 12.79 17.47
CA ARG A 46 13.58 12.19 16.44
C ARG A 46 12.85 11.15 15.59
N THR A 47 11.61 11.43 15.21
CA THR A 47 10.77 10.52 14.42
C THR A 47 10.37 11.14 13.08
N LEU A 48 10.28 10.30 12.05
CA LEU A 48 9.60 10.59 10.80
C LEU A 48 8.44 9.61 10.67
N LYS A 49 7.22 10.12 10.54
CA LYS A 49 6.00 9.32 10.36
C LYS A 49 5.54 9.43 8.93
N ILE A 50 5.19 8.31 8.33
CA ILE A 50 4.59 8.21 7.00
C ILE A 50 3.31 7.40 7.22
N THR A 51 2.17 8.05 7.00
CA THR A 51 0.85 7.48 7.31
C THR A 51 -0.02 7.57 6.06
N ASP A 52 -0.61 6.45 5.66
CA ASP A 52 -1.66 6.41 4.65
C ASP A 52 -2.98 5.91 5.25
N ASN A 53 -4.08 6.20 4.57
CA ASN A 53 -5.42 5.65 4.83
C ASN A 53 -5.83 4.69 3.69
N GLY A 54 -4.88 3.91 3.18
CA GLY A 54 -5.14 2.87 2.17
C GLY A 54 -5.76 1.60 2.77
N ILE A 55 -5.69 0.50 2.01
CA ILE A 55 -6.37 -0.77 2.34
C ILE A 55 -5.85 -1.41 3.65
N GLY A 56 -4.67 -0.99 4.12
CA GLY A 56 -4.04 -1.52 5.30
C GLY A 56 -3.57 -2.97 5.14
N MET A 57 -3.35 -3.64 6.27
CA MET A 57 -3.01 -5.06 6.31
C MET A 57 -3.75 -5.72 7.47
N SER A 58 -4.27 -6.91 7.24
CA SER A 58 -4.64 -7.83 8.30
C SER A 58 -3.40 -8.29 9.07
N ARG A 59 -3.62 -8.88 10.26
CA ARG A 59 -2.54 -9.43 11.08
C ARG A 59 -1.69 -10.46 10.33
N ASP A 60 -2.34 -11.34 9.56
CA ASP A 60 -1.65 -12.40 8.83
C ASP A 60 -0.88 -11.88 7.62
N GLU A 61 -1.37 -10.80 6.97
CA GLU A 61 -0.62 -10.09 5.94
C GLU A 61 0.59 -9.37 6.52
N ALA A 62 0.45 -8.72 7.68
CA ALA A 62 1.58 -8.09 8.36
C ALA A 62 2.67 -9.11 8.70
N ILE A 63 2.30 -10.29 9.25
CA ILE A 63 3.26 -11.36 9.54
C ILE A 63 3.92 -11.87 8.26
N ARG A 64 3.16 -12.10 7.18
CA ARG A 64 3.71 -12.64 5.93
C ARG A 64 4.59 -11.63 5.19
N ASN A 65 4.16 -10.37 5.09
CA ASN A 65 4.77 -9.34 4.25
C ASN A 65 5.89 -8.59 5.00
N LEU A 66 5.76 -8.36 6.31
CA LEU A 66 6.74 -7.66 7.14
C LEU A 66 7.56 -8.59 8.04
N GLY A 67 7.23 -9.87 8.11
CA GLY A 67 8.00 -10.88 8.85
C GLY A 67 9.00 -11.66 7.99
N THR A 68 8.94 -11.50 6.66
CA THR A 68 9.82 -12.19 5.71
C THR A 68 10.50 -11.17 4.80
N ILE A 69 11.84 -11.13 4.82
CA ILE A 69 12.62 -10.26 3.94
C ILE A 69 12.35 -10.62 2.47
N ALA A 70 12.07 -9.62 1.64
CA ALA A 70 11.89 -9.71 0.19
C ALA A 70 10.64 -10.46 -0.35
N ARG A 71 9.51 -10.47 0.38
CA ARG A 71 8.20 -10.87 -0.18
C ARG A 71 7.30 -9.65 -0.45
N SER A 72 6.97 -9.41 -1.72
CA SER A 72 6.00 -8.39 -2.14
C SER A 72 4.58 -8.97 -2.13
N GLY A 73 3.77 -8.58 -1.14
CA GLY A 73 2.32 -8.88 -1.13
C GLY A 73 1.57 -8.22 -2.30
N THR A 74 2.08 -7.11 -2.83
CA THR A 74 1.58 -6.46 -4.05
C THR A 74 1.74 -7.36 -5.27
N LYS A 75 2.90 -8.03 -5.41
CA LYS A 75 3.13 -8.97 -6.51
C LYS A 75 2.18 -10.18 -6.45
N GLU A 76 1.95 -10.73 -5.25
CA GLU A 76 1.01 -11.86 -5.08
C GLU A 76 -0.44 -11.45 -5.40
N PHE A 77 -0.87 -10.24 -5.01
CA PHE A 77 -2.18 -9.68 -5.37
C PHE A 77 -2.35 -9.60 -6.90
N PHE A 78 -1.36 -9.07 -7.62
CA PHE A 78 -1.42 -8.99 -9.09
C PHE A 78 -1.41 -10.34 -9.80
N GLN A 79 -0.79 -11.37 -9.22
CA GLN A 79 -0.83 -12.73 -9.77
C GLN A 79 -2.21 -13.39 -9.65
N GLN A 80 -3.07 -12.90 -8.75
CA GLN A 80 -4.43 -13.41 -8.57
C GLN A 80 -5.45 -12.74 -9.50
N LEU A 81 -5.11 -11.61 -10.12
CA LEU A 81 -5.96 -10.94 -11.10
C LEU A 81 -5.88 -11.65 -12.47
N SER A 82 -7.01 -11.79 -13.16
CA SER A 82 -7.08 -12.43 -14.48
C SER A 82 -7.98 -11.65 -15.44
N GLY A 83 -7.67 -11.71 -16.74
CA GLY A 83 -8.46 -11.06 -17.80
C GLY A 83 -8.40 -9.53 -17.74
N ASP A 84 -9.56 -8.88 -17.86
CA ASP A 84 -9.64 -7.41 -17.95
C ASP A 84 -9.21 -6.68 -16.66
N GLN A 85 -9.28 -7.34 -15.50
CA GLN A 85 -8.79 -6.79 -14.22
C GLN A 85 -7.27 -6.53 -14.23
N GLN A 86 -6.52 -7.25 -15.07
CA GLN A 86 -5.07 -7.09 -15.19
C GLN A 86 -4.69 -5.82 -15.96
N LYS A 87 -5.58 -5.31 -16.84
CA LYS A 87 -5.32 -4.10 -17.64
C LYS A 87 -5.42 -2.83 -16.80
N ASP A 88 -6.37 -2.78 -15.87
CA ASP A 88 -6.54 -1.65 -14.95
C ASP A 88 -5.43 -1.63 -13.88
N ALA A 89 -4.94 -2.81 -13.50
CA ALA A 89 -3.82 -3.03 -12.59
C ALA A 89 -2.44 -2.62 -13.15
N ALA A 90 -2.27 -2.56 -14.47
CA ALA A 90 -0.98 -2.27 -15.11
C ALA A 90 -0.43 -0.85 -14.86
N LEU A 91 -1.22 0.01 -14.20
CA LEU A 91 -0.86 1.38 -13.83
C LEU A 91 -0.12 1.50 -12.49
N ILE A 92 0.06 0.39 -11.75
CA ILE A 92 0.60 0.38 -10.38
C ILE A 92 2.04 -0.20 -10.38
N GLY A 93 2.92 0.37 -9.56
CA GLY A 93 4.36 0.08 -9.57
C GLY A 93 4.72 -1.35 -9.13
N GLN A 94 5.78 -1.92 -9.71
CA GLN A 94 6.32 -3.25 -9.35
C GLN A 94 7.18 -3.23 -8.07
N PHE A 95 6.75 -2.52 -7.03
CA PHE A 95 7.53 -2.37 -5.80
C PHE A 95 7.04 -3.34 -4.70
N GLY A 96 7.89 -3.60 -3.71
CA GLY A 96 7.61 -4.55 -2.64
C GLY A 96 8.79 -5.39 -2.16
N VAL A 97 10.01 -4.91 -2.42
CA VAL A 97 11.20 -5.32 -1.65
C VAL A 97 11.74 -4.20 -0.77
N GLY A 98 11.25 -2.97 -0.91
CA GLY A 98 11.86 -1.77 -0.32
C GLY A 98 11.46 -1.42 1.11
N PHE A 99 10.76 -2.31 1.84
CA PHE A 99 10.52 -2.07 3.27
C PHE A 99 11.81 -2.18 4.11
N TYR A 100 12.78 -2.98 3.65
CA TYR A 100 14.06 -3.21 4.33
C TYR A 100 15.23 -2.54 3.60
#